data_AF-A0A6J4CXF2-F1
#
_entry.id   AF-A0A6J4CXF2-F1
#
_cell.length_a   1.000
_cell.length_b   1.000
_cell.length_c   1.000
_cell.angle_alpha   90.00
_cell.angle_beta   90.00
_cell.angle_gamma   90.00
#
_symmetry.space_group_name_H-M   'P 1'
#
loop_
_entity.id
_entity.type
_entity.pdbx_description
1 polymer ?
#
loop_
_entity_poly.entity_id
_entity_poly.type
_entity_poly.pdbx_seq_one_letter_code
_entity_poly.pdbx_strand_id
1 'polypeptide(L)'
;MEKGAKNELVDVYFYLSADMQSYQGVAHKEVIDTLYKLFERVFRKLNGENSPIKEHPKATLTAKLPTGCKALQEVRQDYLTKAFSGLLASLGAHFLVFLSYAKPTQEEIELINNLVDYRGHGNEINPALARLSPKDLTDLAQKALNYLKNLVGEMA
;
A
#
# COMPACT_ATOMS: atom_id res chain seq x y z
N MET A 1 -4.09 1.04 18.37
CA MET A 1 -4.10 1.98 17.23
C MET A 1 -3.88 3.39 17.73
N GLU A 2 -2.82 4.04 17.27
CA GLU A 2 -2.55 5.46 17.54
C GLU A 2 -3.69 6.36 17.01
N LYS A 3 -3.84 7.55 17.60
CA LYS A 3 -4.91 8.52 17.26
C LYS A 3 -4.90 8.91 15.77
N GLY A 4 -3.73 8.91 15.11
CA GLY A 4 -3.58 9.22 13.68
C GLY A 4 -4.21 8.19 12.74
N ALA A 5 -4.00 6.89 13.00
CA ALA A 5 -4.57 5.83 12.16
C ALA A 5 -6.11 5.77 12.23
N LYS A 6 -6.70 6.15 13.37
CA LYS A 6 -8.16 6.24 13.51
C LYS A 6 -8.77 7.34 12.64
N ASN A 7 -8.11 8.49 12.53
CA ASN A 7 -8.59 9.59 11.68
C ASN A 7 -8.51 9.20 10.19
N GLU A 8 -7.42 8.57 9.77
CA GLU A 8 -7.26 8.10 8.38
C GLU A 8 -8.33 7.04 7.99
N LEU A 9 -8.74 6.17 8.92
CA LEU A 9 -9.84 5.24 8.68
C LEU A 9 -11.18 5.97 8.53
N VAL A 10 -11.45 6.99 9.36
CA VAL A 10 -12.65 7.84 9.23
C VAL A 10 -12.68 8.53 7.87
N ASP A 11 -11.54 8.99 7.38
CA ASP A 11 -11.44 9.62 6.05
C ASP A 11 -11.81 8.63 4.93
N VAL A 12 -11.31 7.39 4.97
CA VAL A 12 -11.69 6.36 3.99
C VAL A 12 -13.21 6.14 3.98
N TYR A 13 -13.82 5.97 5.16
CA TYR A 13 -15.28 5.78 5.25
C TYR A 13 -16.08 7.01 4.81
N PHE A 14 -15.57 8.22 5.10
CA PHE A 14 -16.19 9.46 4.66
C PHE A 14 -16.20 9.55 3.12
N TYR A 15 -15.07 9.32 2.46
CA TYR A 15 -15.00 9.41 1.00
C TYR A 15 -15.74 8.28 0.28
N LEU A 16 -15.87 7.10 0.89
CA LEU A 16 -16.72 6.04 0.35
C LEU A 16 -18.22 6.34 0.49
N SER A 17 -18.63 7.15 1.46
CA SER A 17 -20.04 7.49 1.72
C SER A 17 -20.49 8.83 1.13
N ALA A 18 -19.56 9.73 0.80
CA ALA A 18 -19.84 10.95 0.07
C ALA A 18 -20.34 10.60 -1.34
N ASP A 19 -21.45 11.23 -1.77
CA ASP A 19 -22.14 10.91 -3.03
C ASP A 19 -21.19 11.05 -4.22
N MET A 20 -20.76 9.89 -4.74
CA MET A 20 -19.69 9.79 -5.73
C MET A 20 -20.03 10.48 -7.05
N GLN A 21 -21.29 10.84 -7.30
CA GLN A 21 -21.72 11.43 -8.58
C GLN A 21 -21.14 12.83 -8.88
N SER A 22 -20.66 13.58 -7.89
CA SER A 22 -20.16 14.97 -8.10
C SER A 22 -18.64 15.13 -8.02
N TYR A 23 -17.90 14.15 -7.50
CA TYR A 23 -16.46 14.26 -7.20
C TYR A 23 -15.63 13.00 -7.51
N GLN A 24 -16.05 12.16 -8.48
CA GLN A 24 -15.45 10.83 -8.72
C GLN A 24 -13.92 10.83 -8.64
N GLY A 25 -13.20 11.62 -9.44
CA GLY A 25 -11.74 11.62 -9.43
C GLY A 25 -11.09 12.03 -8.11
N VAL A 26 -11.69 12.96 -7.36
CA VAL A 26 -11.14 13.45 -6.09
C VAL A 26 -11.35 12.42 -4.97
N ALA A 27 -12.56 11.86 -4.86
CA ALA A 27 -12.85 10.84 -3.85
C ALA A 27 -12.01 9.57 -4.07
N HIS A 28 -11.81 9.14 -5.31
CA HIS A 28 -10.97 7.99 -5.64
C HIS A 28 -9.51 8.21 -5.21
N LYS A 29 -8.97 9.39 -5.53
CA LYS A 29 -7.62 9.79 -5.13
C LYS A 29 -7.46 9.77 -3.61
N GLU A 30 -8.38 10.39 -2.87
CA GLU A 30 -8.27 10.48 -1.41
C GLU A 30 -8.34 9.09 -0.75
N VAL A 31 -9.20 8.19 -1.23
CA VAL A 31 -9.24 6.80 -0.74
C VAL A 31 -7.90 6.10 -1.00
N ILE A 32 -7.37 6.16 -2.23
CA ILE A 32 -6.10 5.49 -2.56
C ILE A 32 -4.93 6.10 -1.78
N ASP A 33 -4.82 7.43 -1.71
CA ASP A 33 -3.74 8.10 -0.97
C ASP A 33 -3.77 7.76 0.52
N THR A 34 -4.97 7.66 1.09
CA THR A 34 -5.13 7.32 2.51
C THR A 34 -4.74 5.87 2.79
N LEU A 35 -5.22 4.93 1.97
CA LEU A 35 -4.85 3.52 2.08
C LEU A 35 -3.34 3.32 1.86
N TYR A 36 -2.76 4.01 0.88
CA TYR A 36 -1.34 3.97 0.60
C TYR A 36 -0.50 4.38 1.83
N LYS A 37 -0.83 5.53 2.43
CA LYS A 37 -0.12 6.06 3.61
C LYS A 37 -0.27 5.14 4.82
N LEU A 38 -1.46 4.56 5.01
CA LEU A 38 -1.72 3.60 6.08
C LEU A 38 -0.82 2.37 5.95
N PHE A 39 -0.78 1.75 4.78
CA PHE A 39 0.10 0.59 4.55
C PHE A 39 1.57 0.96 4.63
N GLU A 40 1.99 2.12 4.11
CA GLU A 40 3.38 2.58 4.21
C GLU A 40 3.82 2.64 5.68
N ARG A 41 2.99 3.23 6.54
CA ARG A 41 3.26 3.31 7.98
C ARG A 41 3.31 1.93 8.62
N VAL A 42 2.34 1.07 8.33
CA VAL A 42 2.25 -0.28 8.90
C VAL A 42 3.48 -1.12 8.51
N PHE A 43 3.82 -1.20 7.23
CA PHE A 43 4.98 -1.97 6.79
C PHE A 43 6.29 -1.37 7.31
N ARG A 44 6.43 -0.04 7.37
CA ARG A 44 7.61 0.59 7.98
C ARG A 44 7.77 0.16 9.44
N LYS A 45 6.67 0.14 10.20
CA LYS A 45 6.69 -0.31 11.60
C LYS A 45 7.06 -1.78 11.71
N LEU A 46 6.39 -2.66 10.96
CA LEU A 46 6.66 -4.10 10.95
C LEU A 46 8.12 -4.41 10.58
N ASN A 47 8.66 -3.72 9.58
CA ASN A 47 10.05 -3.86 9.18
C ASN A 47 11.01 -3.43 10.31
N GLY A 48 10.70 -2.35 11.03
CA GLY A 48 11.48 -1.92 12.20
C GLY A 48 11.47 -2.95 13.33
N GLU A 49 10.31 -3.53 13.64
CA GLU A 49 10.16 -4.54 14.70
C GLU A 49 10.86 -5.86 14.35
N ASN A 50 10.79 -6.29 13.09
CA ASN A 50 11.43 -7.53 12.63
C ASN A 50 12.92 -7.35 12.29
N SER A 51 13.36 -6.10 12.08
CA SER A 51 14.76 -5.72 11.81
C SER A 51 15.45 -6.67 10.81
N PRO A 52 15.00 -6.73 9.55
CA PRO A 52 15.57 -7.64 8.56
C PRO A 52 17.08 -7.41 8.44
N ILE A 53 17.84 -8.42 8.88
CA ILE A 53 19.26 -8.32 9.28
C ILE A 53 20.20 -7.99 8.10
N LYS A 54 19.74 -8.15 6.85
CA LYS A 54 20.56 -7.90 5.67
C LYS A 54 19.73 -7.36 4.51
N GLU A 55 20.23 -6.31 3.86
CA GLU A 55 19.69 -5.83 2.58
C GLU A 55 19.70 -6.97 1.57
N HIS A 56 18.54 -7.26 1.00
CA HIS A 56 18.40 -8.24 -0.07
C HIS A 56 18.52 -7.57 -1.44
N PRO A 57 19.14 -8.21 -2.43
CA PRO A 57 19.13 -7.71 -3.81
C PRO A 57 17.68 -7.54 -4.29
N LYS A 58 17.40 -6.44 -4.99
CA LYS A 58 16.07 -6.19 -5.57
C LYS A 58 15.55 -7.39 -6.35
N ALA A 59 16.40 -8.02 -7.17
CA ALA A 59 16.04 -9.21 -7.95
C ALA A 59 15.49 -10.36 -7.09
N THR A 60 16.04 -10.57 -5.88
CA THR A 60 15.58 -11.59 -4.94
C THR A 60 14.20 -11.25 -4.37
N LEU A 61 13.94 -9.97 -4.09
CA LEU A 61 12.64 -9.51 -3.57
C LEU A 61 11.57 -9.57 -4.66
N THR A 62 11.89 -9.11 -5.88
CA THR A 62 10.95 -9.08 -7.00
C THR A 62 10.67 -10.47 -7.56
N ALA A 63 11.55 -11.46 -7.37
CA ALA A 63 11.31 -12.85 -7.75
C ALA A 63 10.16 -13.51 -6.96
N LYS A 64 9.77 -12.92 -5.81
CA LYS A 64 8.64 -13.38 -5.00
C LYS A 64 7.30 -12.82 -5.50
N LEU A 65 7.32 -11.90 -6.47
CA LEU A 65 6.10 -11.27 -6.96
C LEU A 65 5.39 -12.15 -7.99
N PRO A 66 4.04 -12.22 -7.94
CA PRO A 66 3.26 -12.77 -9.04
C PRO A 66 3.52 -12.05 -10.36
N THR A 67 3.31 -12.76 -11.46
CA THR A 67 3.31 -12.16 -12.81
C THR A 67 2.30 -11.03 -12.88
N GLY A 68 2.71 -9.87 -13.41
CA GLY A 68 1.83 -8.70 -13.59
C GLY A 68 1.97 -7.61 -12.54
N CYS A 69 2.72 -7.84 -11.44
CA CYS A 69 2.98 -6.83 -10.41
C CYS A 69 4.05 -5.79 -10.85
N LYS A 70 3.81 -5.09 -11.97
CA LYS A 70 4.78 -4.18 -12.59
C LYS A 70 5.16 -3.00 -11.69
N ALA A 71 4.20 -2.39 -11.01
CA ALA A 71 4.45 -1.22 -10.16
C ALA A 71 5.42 -1.54 -9.01
N LEU A 72 5.33 -2.76 -8.43
CA LEU A 72 6.31 -3.24 -7.45
C LEU A 72 7.66 -3.58 -8.09
N GLN A 73 7.69 -4.13 -9.30
CA GLN A 73 8.94 -4.40 -10.03
C GLN A 73 9.71 -3.11 -10.36
N GLU A 74 9.04 -1.98 -10.51
CA GLU A 74 9.62 -0.69 -10.87
C GLU A 74 10.16 0.09 -9.67
N VAL A 75 9.95 -0.37 -8.43
CA VAL A 75 10.50 0.27 -7.23
C VAL A 75 12.01 0.44 -7.35
N ARG A 76 12.49 1.69 -7.23
CA ARG A 76 13.91 2.02 -7.41
C ARG A 76 14.75 1.52 -6.21
N GLN A 77 16.00 1.16 -6.50
CA GLN A 77 16.93 0.62 -5.49
C GLN A 77 17.19 1.60 -4.33
N ASP A 78 17.26 2.90 -4.61
CA ASP A 78 17.50 3.92 -3.58
C ASP A 78 16.39 4.00 -2.53
N TYR A 79 15.13 3.79 -2.93
CA TYR A 79 14.02 3.65 -1.98
C TYR A 79 14.09 2.34 -1.18
N LEU A 80 14.54 1.24 -1.79
CA LEU A 80 14.75 -0.03 -1.07
C LEU A 80 15.82 0.10 0.01
N THR A 81 16.96 0.71 -0.30
CA THR A 81 18.04 0.93 0.68
C THR A 81 17.56 1.80 1.85
N LYS A 82 16.75 2.85 1.57
CA LYS A 82 16.09 3.65 2.62
C LYS A 82 15.15 2.80 3.48
N ALA A 83 14.33 1.95 2.86
CA ALA A 83 13.36 1.11 3.56
C ALA A 83 14.06 0.08 4.48
N PHE A 84 15.14 -0.57 4.03
CA PHE A 84 15.96 -1.45 4.87
C PHE A 84 16.60 -0.71 6.05
N SER A 85 16.93 0.56 5.87
CA SER A 85 17.51 1.42 6.92
C SER A 85 16.46 2.01 7.88
N GLY A 86 15.18 1.63 7.77
CA GLY A 86 14.08 2.18 8.58
C GLY A 86 13.72 3.64 8.29
N LEU A 87 14.31 4.22 7.24
CA LEU A 87 14.06 5.59 6.80
C LEU A 87 12.74 5.69 6.03
N LEU A 88 12.28 6.93 5.83
CA LEU A 88 11.09 7.19 5.01
C LEU A 88 11.35 6.76 3.56
N ALA A 89 10.51 5.85 3.06
CA ALA A 89 10.50 5.37 1.69
C ALA A 89 9.06 5.14 1.22
N SER A 90 8.88 4.79 -0.06
CA SER A 90 7.55 4.51 -0.62
C SER A 90 6.94 3.23 -0.04
N LEU A 91 5.60 3.11 -0.09
CA LEU A 91 4.88 1.87 0.21
C LEU A 91 5.51 0.66 -0.50
N GLY A 92 5.75 0.76 -1.81
CA GLY A 92 6.32 -0.33 -2.59
C GLY A 92 7.68 -0.79 -2.06
N ALA A 93 8.53 0.14 -1.59
CA ALA A 93 9.82 -0.20 -1.00
C ALA A 93 9.65 -0.90 0.36
N HIS A 94 8.83 -0.36 1.25
CA HIS A 94 8.57 -1.00 2.55
C HIS A 94 7.90 -2.37 2.40
N PHE A 95 7.01 -2.54 1.41
CA PHE A 95 6.39 -3.83 1.14
C PHE A 95 7.39 -4.86 0.58
N LEU A 96 8.27 -4.47 -0.34
CA LEU A 96 9.31 -5.37 -0.82
C LEU A 96 10.27 -5.81 0.29
N VAL A 97 10.58 -4.94 1.26
CA VAL A 97 11.32 -5.33 2.46
C VAL A 97 10.52 -6.31 3.31
N PHE A 98 9.22 -6.07 3.51
CA PHE A 98 8.33 -6.98 4.23
C PHE A 98 8.31 -8.39 3.62
N LEU A 99 8.35 -8.50 2.28
CA LEU A 99 8.46 -9.78 1.59
C LEU A 99 9.76 -10.54 1.91
N SER A 100 10.78 -9.91 2.49
CA SER A 100 12.03 -10.62 2.82
C SER A 100 11.81 -11.67 3.91
N TYR A 101 10.84 -11.46 4.81
CA TYR A 101 10.56 -12.33 5.95
C TYR A 101 9.10 -12.82 6.03
N ALA A 102 8.14 -12.07 5.47
CA ALA A 102 6.73 -12.46 5.46
C ALA A 102 6.35 -13.24 4.18
N LYS A 103 5.18 -13.89 4.23
CA LYS A 103 4.61 -14.65 3.12
C LYS A 103 3.15 -14.24 2.88
N PRO A 104 2.89 -13.00 2.43
CA PRO A 104 1.54 -12.60 2.05
C PRO A 104 1.02 -13.47 0.92
N THR A 105 -0.30 -13.59 0.84
CA THR A 105 -0.99 -14.27 -0.25
C THR A 105 -0.83 -13.51 -1.57
N GLN A 106 -1.11 -14.18 -2.68
CA GLN A 106 -1.10 -13.53 -3.99
C GLN A 106 -2.06 -12.33 -4.05
N GLU A 107 -3.26 -12.47 -3.49
CA GLU A 107 -4.26 -11.38 -3.47
C GLU A 107 -3.77 -10.15 -2.68
N GLU A 108 -3.05 -10.36 -1.58
CA GLU A 108 -2.46 -9.28 -0.80
C GLU A 108 -1.32 -8.57 -1.55
N ILE A 109 -0.50 -9.32 -2.28
CA ILE A 109 0.55 -8.74 -3.13
C ILE A 109 -0.07 -7.91 -4.26
N GLU A 110 -1.09 -8.44 -4.93
CA GLU A 110 -1.82 -7.76 -6.00
C GLU A 110 -2.51 -6.48 -5.49
N LEU A 111 -3.12 -6.55 -4.31
CA LEU A 111 -3.71 -5.39 -3.65
C LEU A 111 -2.68 -4.27 -3.43
N ILE A 112 -1.51 -4.58 -2.86
CA ILE A 112 -0.47 -3.56 -2.64
C ILE A 112 0.06 -3.04 -3.98
N ASN A 113 0.27 -3.92 -4.97
CA ASN A 113 0.69 -3.49 -6.30
C ASN A 113 -0.30 -2.50 -6.91
N ASN A 114 -1.61 -2.76 -6.81
CA ASN A 114 -2.65 -1.88 -7.31
C ASN A 114 -2.66 -0.54 -6.58
N LEU A 115 -2.47 -0.51 -5.26
CA LEU A 115 -2.36 0.76 -4.51
C LEU A 115 -1.14 1.59 -4.96
N VAL A 116 -0.01 0.92 -5.22
CA VAL A 116 1.20 1.59 -5.74
C VAL A 116 0.96 2.12 -7.16
N ASP A 117 0.31 1.33 -8.02
CA ASP A 117 0.00 1.72 -9.40
C ASP A 117 -1.01 2.87 -9.47
N TYR A 118 -2.13 2.79 -8.74
CA TYR A 118 -3.18 3.82 -8.77
C TYR A 118 -2.72 5.17 -8.25
N ARG A 119 -1.89 5.20 -7.19
CA ARG A 119 -1.28 6.44 -6.70
C ARG A 119 -0.40 7.09 -7.77
N GLY A 120 0.21 6.28 -8.63
CA GLY A 120 1.12 6.72 -9.67
C GLY A 120 2.50 7.18 -9.15
N HIS A 121 3.34 7.63 -10.07
CA HIS A 121 4.70 8.10 -9.79
C HIS A 121 4.78 9.62 -9.97
N GLY A 122 5.44 10.32 -9.04
CA GLY A 122 5.81 11.73 -9.23
C GLY A 122 4.66 12.75 -9.17
N ASN A 123 3.57 12.45 -8.47
CA ASN A 123 2.34 13.27 -8.33
C ASN A 123 1.36 13.20 -9.51
N GLU A 124 1.63 12.35 -10.52
CA GLU A 124 0.64 12.07 -11.57
C GLU A 124 -0.17 10.84 -11.20
N ILE A 125 -1.45 11.04 -10.94
CA ILE A 125 -2.42 9.97 -10.66
C ILE A 125 -2.54 9.11 -11.91
N ASN A 126 -2.50 7.79 -11.75
CA ASN A 126 -2.72 6.89 -12.87
C ASN A 126 -4.13 7.13 -13.44
N PRO A 127 -4.30 7.42 -14.75
CA PRO A 127 -5.61 7.66 -15.36
C PRO A 127 -6.61 6.51 -15.18
N ALA A 128 -6.12 5.29 -14.91
CA ALA A 128 -6.96 4.15 -14.55
C ALA A 128 -7.73 4.37 -13.24
N LEU A 129 -7.19 5.17 -12.30
CA LEU A 129 -7.86 5.49 -11.04
C LEU A 129 -9.19 6.23 -11.26
N ALA A 130 -9.22 7.17 -12.19
CA ALA A 130 -10.44 7.91 -12.52
C ALA A 130 -11.51 7.03 -13.23
N ARG A 131 -11.12 5.84 -13.71
CA ARG A 131 -12.00 4.89 -14.40
C ARG A 131 -12.49 3.76 -13.50
N LEU A 132 -11.97 3.65 -12.27
CA LEU A 132 -12.49 2.70 -11.30
C LEU A 132 -13.96 3.03 -11.04
N SER A 133 -14.80 1.98 -11.01
CA SER A 133 -16.18 2.19 -10.62
C SER A 133 -16.27 2.42 -9.11
N PRO A 134 -17.29 3.15 -8.64
CA PRO A 134 -17.63 3.24 -7.21
C PRO A 134 -17.61 1.91 -6.46
N LYS A 135 -18.10 0.84 -7.11
CA LYS A 135 -18.13 -0.50 -6.54
C LYS A 135 -16.73 -1.09 -6.42
N ASP A 136 -15.92 -1.00 -7.47
CA ASP A 136 -14.55 -1.54 -7.45
C ASP A 136 -13.68 -0.81 -6.43
N LEU A 137 -13.84 0.51 -6.27
CA LEU A 137 -13.16 1.28 -5.23
C LEU A 137 -13.57 0.83 -3.83
N THR A 138 -14.88 0.59 -3.61
CA THR A 138 -15.40 0.10 -2.33
C THR A 138 -14.87 -1.30 -2.01
N ASP A 139 -14.89 -2.20 -2.99
CA ASP A 139 -14.38 -3.57 -2.84
C ASP A 139 -12.87 -3.57 -2.56
N LEU A 140 -12.10 -2.73 -3.26
CA LEU A 140 -10.67 -2.54 -3.03
C LEU A 140 -10.39 -2.00 -1.62
N ALA A 141 -11.15 -0.98 -1.18
CA ALA A 141 -11.00 -0.41 0.14
C ALA A 141 -11.35 -1.44 1.23
N GLN A 142 -12.41 -2.22 1.06
CA GLN A 142 -12.77 -3.26 2.03
C GLN A 142 -11.70 -4.35 2.13
N LYS A 143 -11.14 -4.80 0.99
CA LYS A 143 -10.01 -5.73 0.98
C LYS A 143 -8.79 -5.16 1.70
N ALA A 144 -8.46 -3.89 1.44
CA ALA A 144 -7.38 -3.17 2.10
C ALA A 144 -7.57 -3.08 3.62
N LEU A 145 -8.76 -2.71 4.07
CA LEU A 145 -9.07 -2.60 5.49
C LEU A 145 -9.04 -3.96 6.21
N ASN A 146 -9.52 -5.02 5.56
CA ASN A 146 -9.43 -6.37 6.10
C ASN A 146 -7.97 -6.82 6.24
N TYR A 147 -7.14 -6.56 5.23
CA TYR A 147 -5.73 -6.91 5.28
C TYR A 147 -4.98 -6.10 6.37
N LEU A 148 -5.22 -4.79 6.46
CA LEU A 148 -4.68 -3.96 7.54
C LEU A 148 -5.07 -4.49 8.93
N LYS A 149 -6.34 -4.90 9.10
CA LYS A 149 -6.81 -5.48 10.36
C LYS A 149 -6.04 -6.76 10.71
N ASN A 150 -5.74 -7.62 9.74
CA ASN A 150 -4.96 -8.83 9.97
C ASN A 150 -3.52 -8.48 10.36
N LEU A 151 -2.86 -7.58 9.62
CA LEU A 151 -1.49 -7.13 9.92
C LEU A 151 -1.38 -6.48 11.31
N VAL A 152 -2.38 -5.71 11.72
CA VAL A 152 -2.40 -5.01 13.03
C VAL A 152 -2.89 -5.92 14.15
N GLY A 153 -3.77 -6.89 13.85
CA GLY A 153 -4.24 -7.91 14.79
C GLY A 153 -3.16 -8.91 15.18
N GLU A 154 -2.18 -9.14 14.30
CA GLU A 154 -0.94 -9.86 14.63
C GLU A 154 0.02 -9.03 15.51
N MET A 155 -0.21 -7.72 15.67
CA MET A 155 0.56 -6.85 16.59
C MET A 155 -0.09 -6.66 17.98
N ALA A 156 -1.17 -7.40 18.29
CA ALA A 156 -1.89 -7.34 19.58
C ALA A 156 -1.58 -8.58 20.42
#